data_AF-A0A1B3ZDU3-F1
#
_entry.id   AF-A0A1B3ZDU3-F1
#
_cell.length_a   1.000
_cell.length_b   1.000
_cell.length_c   1.000
_cell.angle_alpha   90.00
_cell.angle_beta   90.00
_cell.angle_gamma   90.00
#
_symmetry.space_group_name_H-M   'P 1'
#
loop_
_entity.id
_entity.type
_entity.pdbx_description
1 polymer ?
#
loop_
_entity_poly.entity_id
_entity_poly.type
_entity_poly.pdbx_seq_one_letter_code
_entity_poly.pdbx_strand_id
1 'polypeptide(L)'
;MAHIVKGTAFCQKPGCGKTWPVDPVLTVQCPDCKAPAGVGCRRPSGWSGPFVDFHASRDLLADREGRYGACPLKICGLDRASAQGTLPLFEKC
;
A
#
# COMPACT_ATOMS: atom_id res chain seq x y z
N MET A 1 -14.23 16.73 11.10
CA MET A 1 -14.23 15.45 10.36
C MET A 1 -13.10 15.52 9.34
N ALA A 2 -12.03 14.73 9.50
CA ALA A 2 -10.87 14.80 8.61
C ALA A 2 -11.16 14.01 7.32
N HIS A 3 -11.70 14.69 6.32
CA HIS A 3 -11.84 14.15 4.96
C HIS A 3 -10.50 14.25 4.24
N ILE A 4 -9.59 13.31 4.50
CA ILE A 4 -8.46 13.09 3.59
C ILE A 4 -8.98 12.18 2.48
N VAL A 5 -9.71 12.77 1.53
CA VAL A 5 -9.96 12.10 0.26
C VAL A 5 -8.66 12.23 -0.53
N LYS A 6 -7.75 11.25 -0.39
CA LYS A 6 -6.62 11.17 -1.32
C LYS A 6 -7.24 10.94 -2.71
N GLY A 7 -7.08 11.91 -3.60
CA GLY A 7 -7.70 11.92 -4.93
C GLY A 7 -7.21 10.80 -5.84
N THR A 8 -7.39 10.96 -7.14
CA THR A 8 -7.03 9.95 -8.15
C THR A 8 -5.59 9.48 -7.96
N ALA A 9 -5.42 8.19 -7.68
CA ALA A 9 -4.12 7.53 -7.59
C ALA A 9 -3.72 6.96 -8.95
N PHE A 10 -2.42 6.93 -9.22
CA PHE A 10 -1.85 6.38 -10.45
C PHE A 10 -0.70 5.43 -10.11
N CYS A 11 -0.53 4.40 -10.94
CA CYS A 11 0.59 3.49 -10.82
C CYS A 11 1.88 4.25 -11.14
N GLN A 12 2.88 4.17 -10.25
CA GLN A 12 4.17 4.83 -10.45
C GLN A 12 5.18 3.98 -11.26
N LYS A 13 4.80 2.77 -11.69
CA LYS A 13 5.70 1.92 -12.48
C LYS A 13 5.77 2.42 -13.94
N PRO A 14 6.98 2.59 -14.51
CA PRO A 14 7.14 3.00 -15.91
C PRO A 14 6.34 2.11 -16.87
N GLY A 15 5.58 2.73 -17.77
CA GLY A 15 4.72 2.03 -18.73
C GLY A 15 3.38 1.54 -18.18
N CYS A 16 3.13 1.61 -16.86
CA CYS A 16 1.84 1.22 -16.30
C CYS A 16 0.90 2.44 -16.21
N GLY A 17 -0.16 2.45 -17.02
CA GLY A 17 -1.15 3.54 -17.05
C GLY A 17 -2.33 3.37 -16.10
N LYS A 18 -2.23 2.51 -15.08
CA LYS A 18 -3.36 2.26 -14.17
C LYS A 18 -3.67 3.47 -13.32
N THR A 19 -4.96 3.76 -13.21
CA THR A 19 -5.49 4.83 -12.36
C THR A 19 -6.63 4.31 -11.50
N TRP A 20 -6.78 4.89 -10.33
CA TRP A 20 -7.86 4.60 -9.39
C TRP A 20 -8.46 5.90 -8.89
N PRO A 21 -9.79 5.98 -8.68
CA PRO A 21 -10.44 7.20 -8.19
C PRO A 21 -9.98 7.59 -6.78
N VAL A 22 -9.56 6.61 -5.99
CA VAL A 22 -8.94 6.75 -4.67
C VAL A 22 -7.79 5.75 -4.58
N ASP A 23 -6.78 6.08 -3.77
CA ASP A 23 -5.71 5.14 -3.45
C ASP A 23 -6.28 3.80 -2.94
N PRO A 24 -6.01 2.66 -3.61
CA PRO A 24 -6.54 1.36 -3.20
C PRO A 24 -6.19 0.96 -1.76
N VAL A 25 -5.07 1.45 -1.20
CA VAL A 25 -4.68 1.24 0.21
C VAL A 25 -5.75 1.76 1.17
N LEU A 26 -6.43 2.85 0.80
CA LEU A 26 -7.50 3.43 1.62
C LEU A 26 -8.79 2.62 1.57
N THR A 27 -8.93 1.65 0.68
CA THR A 27 -10.18 0.90 0.54
C THR A 27 -10.31 -0.25 1.53
N VAL A 28 -9.24 -0.53 2.29
CA VAL A 28 -9.16 -1.55 3.35
C VAL A 28 -8.89 -0.92 4.72
N GLN A 29 -9.24 -1.61 5.80
CA GLN A 29 -8.87 -1.21 7.16
C GLN A 29 -7.40 -1.51 7.42
N CYS A 30 -6.68 -0.62 8.11
CA CYS A 30 -5.29 -0.89 8.50
C CYS A 30 -5.24 -1.99 9.58
N PRO A 31 -4.49 -3.09 9.38
CA PRO A 31 -4.37 -4.13 10.39
C PRO A 31 -3.60 -3.69 11.63
N ASP A 32 -2.64 -2.76 11.49
CA ASP A 32 -1.78 -2.30 12.59
C ASP A 32 -2.44 -1.24 13.47
N CYS A 33 -2.85 -0.10 12.88
CA CYS A 33 -3.40 1.03 13.64
C CYS A 33 -4.94 1.04 13.70
N LYS A 34 -5.60 0.03 13.10
CA LYS A 34 -7.06 -0.11 13.00
C LYS A 34 -7.79 1.06 12.34
N ALA A 35 -7.04 1.96 11.67
CA ALA A 35 -7.62 3.07 10.93
C ALA A 35 -8.61 2.55 9.86
N PRO A 36 -9.82 3.10 9.80
CA PRO A 36 -10.85 2.63 8.87
C PRO A 36 -10.49 2.95 7.41
N ALA A 37 -11.23 2.31 6.50
CA ALA A 37 -11.19 2.67 5.09
C ALA A 37 -11.49 4.17 4.89
N GLY A 38 -10.80 4.81 3.95
CA GLY A 38 -10.89 6.24 3.67
C GLY A 38 -10.08 7.15 4.62
N VAL A 39 -9.50 6.60 5.69
CA VAL A 39 -8.74 7.39 6.68
C VAL A 39 -7.25 7.06 6.62
N GLY A 40 -6.41 8.09 6.71
CA GLY A 40 -4.96 7.97 6.81
C GLY A 40 -4.52 7.07 7.97
N CYS A 41 -3.38 6.38 7.79
CA CYS A 41 -2.78 5.63 8.89
C CYS A 41 -2.32 6.58 10.00
N ARG A 42 -2.33 6.10 11.24
CA ARG A 42 -1.87 6.85 12.42
C ARG A 42 -0.57 6.25 12.90
N ARG A 43 0.37 7.09 13.34
CA ARG A 43 1.58 6.61 14.02
C ARG A 43 1.21 6.00 15.38
N PRO A 44 2.03 5.08 15.93
CA PRO A 44 1.83 4.53 17.27
C PRO A 44 1.76 5.60 18.37
N SER A 45 2.39 6.75 18.16
CA SER A 45 2.31 7.92 19.05
C SER A 45 1.00 8.71 18.96
N GLY A 46 0.00 8.22 18.21
CA GLY A 46 -1.32 8.83 18.05
C GLY A 46 -1.40 9.94 17.00
N TRP A 47 -0.28 10.45 16.50
CA TRP A 47 -0.27 11.50 15.49
C TRP A 47 -0.62 10.97 14.10
N SER A 48 -1.58 11.64 13.46
CA SER A 48 -1.90 11.49 12.04
C SER A 48 -1.66 12.81 11.33
N GLY A 49 -1.11 12.78 10.12
CA GLY A 49 -0.86 13.98 9.34
C GLY A 49 -0.57 13.66 7.88
N PRO A 50 -0.44 14.69 7.01
CA PRO A 50 -0.17 14.52 5.58
C PRO A 50 1.19 13.85 5.30
N PHE A 51 2.10 13.86 6.27
CA PHE A 51 3.42 13.23 6.22
C PHE A 51 3.47 11.79 6.77
N VAL A 52 2.32 11.21 7.13
CA VAL A 52 2.28 9.82 7.58
C VAL A 52 1.99 8.92 6.38
N ASP A 53 3.02 8.23 5.92
CA ASP A 53 2.89 7.17 4.93
C ASP A 53 1.96 6.06 5.43
N PHE A 54 1.39 5.31 4.49
CA PHE A 54 0.60 4.15 4.83
C PHE A 54 1.49 3.02 5.34
N HIS A 55 1.06 2.35 6.41
CA HIS A 55 1.70 1.11 6.84
C HIS A 55 1.72 0.10 5.69
N ALA A 56 2.89 -0.48 5.42
CA ALA A 56 3.09 -1.47 4.37
C ALA A 56 2.13 -2.67 4.50
N SER A 57 1.79 -3.07 5.73
CA SER A 57 0.80 -4.12 6.00
C SER A 57 -0.57 -3.83 5.38
N ARG A 58 -1.00 -2.57 5.34
CA ARG A 58 -2.27 -2.13 4.75
C ARG A 58 -2.21 -2.18 3.23
N ASP A 59 -1.09 -1.77 2.67
CA ASP A 59 -0.84 -1.84 1.23
C ASP A 59 -0.84 -3.30 0.73
N LEU A 60 -0.10 -4.16 1.43
CA LEU A 60 -0.08 -5.61 1.18
C LEU A 60 -1.47 -6.24 1.32
N LEU A 61 -2.27 -5.80 2.30
CA LEU A 61 -3.65 -6.27 2.45
C LEU A 61 -4.53 -5.84 1.27
N ALA A 62 -4.45 -4.58 0.84
CA ALA A 62 -5.19 -4.08 -0.31
C ALA A 62 -4.86 -4.86 -1.58
N ASP A 63 -3.59 -5.25 -1.75
CA ASP A 63 -3.16 -6.07 -2.87
C ASP A 63 -3.64 -7.52 -2.78
N ARG A 64 -3.57 -8.14 -1.60
CA ARG A 64 -4.16 -9.48 -1.35
C ARG A 64 -5.66 -9.53 -1.58
N GLU A 65 -6.37 -8.45 -1.24
CA GLU A 65 -7.81 -8.31 -1.52
C GLU A 65 -8.10 -7.96 -3.00
N GLY A 66 -7.08 -7.83 -3.84
CA GLY A 66 -7.23 -7.53 -5.26
C GLY A 66 -7.71 -6.11 -5.56
N ARG A 67 -7.60 -5.17 -4.62
CA ARG A 67 -8.08 -3.78 -4.78
C ARG A 67 -7.35 -3.03 -5.89
N TYR A 68 -6.10 -3.38 -6.15
CA TYR A 68 -5.32 -2.86 -7.27
C TYR A 68 -5.74 -3.46 -8.63
N GLY A 69 -6.35 -4.66 -8.62
CA GLY A 69 -6.66 -5.45 -9.81
C GLY A 69 -5.41 -5.96 -10.56
N ALA A 70 -5.62 -6.73 -11.63
CA ALA A 70 -4.53 -7.33 -12.40
C ALA A 70 -3.68 -6.30 -13.17
N CYS A 71 -2.36 -6.30 -12.96
CA CYS A 71 -1.43 -5.40 -13.64
C CYS A 71 -1.38 -5.71 -15.16
N PRO A 72 -1.64 -4.76 -16.09
CA PRO A 72 -1.60 -5.04 -17.54
C PRO A 72 -0.20 -5.47 -18.00
N LEU A 73 0.84 -4.90 -17.39
CA LEU A 73 2.23 -5.24 -17.66
C LEU A 73 2.72 -6.45 -16.85
N LYS A 74 1.92 -6.97 -15.92
CA LYS A 74 2.29 -8.09 -15.03
C LYS A 74 3.66 -7.88 -14.34
N ILE A 75 3.96 -6.65 -13.92
CA ILE A 75 5.19 -6.27 -13.18
C ILE A 75 4.92 -5.73 -11.76
N CYS A 76 3.65 -5.69 -11.36
CA CYS A 76 3.20 -5.12 -10.10
C CYS A 76 2.29 -6.11 -9.35
N GLY A 77 2.16 -5.90 -8.04
CA GLY A 77 1.44 -6.78 -7.12
C GLY A 77 2.33 -7.87 -6.49
N LEU A 78 1.79 -8.52 -5.48
CA LEU A 78 2.40 -9.58 -4.69
C LEU A 78 2.61 -10.85 -5.52
N ASP A 79 1.79 -11.06 -6.55
CA ASP A 79 2.00 -12.10 -7.58
C ASP A 79 3.33 -11.92 -8.34
N ARG A 80 3.96 -10.75 -8.19
CA ARG A 80 5.24 -10.36 -8.81
C ARG A 80 6.32 -10.05 -7.80
N ALA A 81 6.09 -10.29 -6.52
CA ALA A 81 7.18 -10.38 -5.56
C ALA A 81 8.06 -11.54 -6.02
N SER A 82 9.09 -11.23 -6.83
CA SER A 82 10.21 -12.13 -7.05
C SER A 82 10.57 -12.66 -5.68
N ALA A 83 10.54 -13.99 -5.52
CA ALA A 83 11.04 -14.60 -4.33
C ALA A 83 12.42 -13.99 -4.08
N GLN A 84 12.53 -13.09 -3.12
CA GLN A 84 13.78 -12.84 -2.42
C GLN A 84 13.99 -14.07 -1.54
N GLY A 85 13.99 -15.26 -2.17
CA GLY A 85 14.65 -16.42 -1.66
C GLY A 85 16.11 -16.04 -1.63
N THR A 86 16.69 -16.11 -0.44
CA THR A 86 18.14 -16.12 -0.23
C THR A 86 18.88 -14.86 -0.69
N LEU A 87 18.58 -13.70 -0.09
CA LEU A 87 19.71 -12.82 0.23
C LEU A 87 20.35 -13.40 1.50
N PRO A 88 21.64 -13.77 1.48
CA PRO A 88 22.29 -14.28 2.68
C PRO A 88 22.18 -13.21 3.77
N LEU A 89 21.52 -13.57 4.88
CA LEU A 89 21.63 -12.82 6.13
C LEU A 89 23.13 -12.82 6.45
N PHE A 90 23.77 -11.67 6.31
CA PHE A 90 25.19 -11.45 6.62
C PHE A 90 25.57 -12.27 7.86
N GLU A 91 26.35 -13.33 7.67
CA GLU A 91 26.92 -14.09 8.77
C GLU A 91 27.84 -13.15 9.55
N LYS A 92 27.59 -13.07 10.86
CA LYS A 92 28.37 -12.28 11.81
C LYS A 92 29.83 -12.74 11.78
N CYS A 93 30.76 -11.79 11.65
CA CYS A 93 32.11 -11.88 12.19
C CYS A 93 32.25 -10.80 13.27
#